data_AF-A0A6P1YS43-F1
#
_entry.id   AF-A0A6P1YS43-F1
#
_cell.length_a   1.000
_cell.length_b   1.000
_cell.length_c   1.000
_cell.angle_alpha   90.00
_cell.angle_beta   90.00
_cell.angle_gamma   90.00
#
_symmetry.space_group_name_H-M   'P 1'
#
loop_
_entity.id
_entity.type
_entity.pdbx_description
1 polymer ?
#
loop_
_entity_poly.entity_id
_entity_poly.type
_entity_poly.pdbx_seq_one_letter_code
_entity_poly.pdbx_strand_id
1 'polypeptide(L)'
;MRMEGTMRVIGFAGWSGAGKTTLLARLIPVLVARGYRVSTIKHAHHEFDVDKPGKDSHTHRLVGASEVLVSSANRWALMHELRGAAEPELPELLSHLAPCDFVLVEGYKRDHHPKIEIHRAEVGKPFLHPQDPHVVAIATDAALPDAAPPVIDLDDVEAIANAVERYAAEVASVTWRAGAPQAVG
;
A
#
# COMPACT_ATOMS: atom_id res chain seq x y z
N MET A 1 -5.60 8.17 26.79
CA MET A 1 -5.34 6.77 26.43
C MET A 1 -6.23 6.45 25.25
N ARG A 2 -5.70 6.39 24.03
CA ARG A 2 -6.49 5.90 22.89
C ARG A 2 -6.71 4.41 23.15
N MET A 3 -7.97 3.95 23.07
CA MET A 3 -8.27 2.52 22.97
C MET A 3 -7.38 1.99 21.84
N GLU A 4 -6.72 0.85 22.03
CA GLU A 4 -5.95 0.20 20.96
C GLU A 4 -6.90 -0.07 19.80
N GLY A 5 -6.88 0.83 18.82
CA GLY A 5 -7.62 0.68 17.58
C GLY A 5 -7.05 -0.52 16.83
N THR A 6 -7.93 -1.34 16.30
CA THR A 6 -7.60 -2.41 15.37
C THR A 6 -6.88 -1.82 14.15
N MET A 7 -5.78 -2.45 13.73
CA MET A 7 -5.06 -2.06 12.52
C MET A 7 -5.99 -2.22 11.31
N ARG A 8 -6.16 -1.14 10.52
CA ARG A 8 -6.98 -1.16 9.31
C ARG A 8 -6.14 -1.02 8.05
N VAL A 9 -6.59 -1.63 6.96
CA VAL A 9 -5.88 -1.68 5.67
C VAL A 9 -6.75 -1.15 4.54
N ILE A 10 -6.13 -0.40 3.63
CA ILE A 10 -6.75 0.03 2.37
C ILE A 10 -5.71 0.11 1.25
N GLY A 11 -6.09 -0.33 0.06
CA GLY A 11 -5.25 -0.36 -1.13
C GLY A 11 -5.42 0.89 -1.99
N PHE A 12 -4.38 1.23 -2.72
CA PHE A 12 -4.37 2.25 -3.76
C PHE A 12 -4.01 1.57 -5.08
N ALA A 13 -5.04 1.26 -5.86
CA ALA A 13 -4.93 0.51 -7.10
C ALA A 13 -5.00 1.45 -8.30
N GLY A 14 -4.23 1.17 -9.34
CA GLY A 14 -4.24 1.99 -10.56
C GLY A 14 -3.11 1.57 -11.47
N TRP A 15 -3.23 1.88 -12.75
CA TRP A 15 -2.20 1.59 -13.74
C TRP A 15 -0.88 2.30 -13.43
N SER A 16 0.23 1.77 -13.93
CA SER A 16 1.50 2.51 -13.90
C SER A 16 1.31 3.90 -14.53
N GLY A 17 1.92 4.92 -13.94
CA GLY A 17 1.73 6.32 -14.34
C GLY A 17 0.52 7.04 -13.73
N ALA A 18 -0.44 6.35 -13.09
CA ALA A 18 -1.63 7.00 -12.51
C ALA A 18 -1.38 7.95 -11.32
N GLY A 19 -0.12 8.11 -10.89
CA GLY A 19 0.23 9.06 -9.81
C GLY A 19 0.04 8.55 -8.38
N LYS A 20 -0.03 7.24 -8.17
CA LYS A 20 -0.20 6.61 -6.83
C LYS A 20 0.80 7.13 -5.79
N THR A 21 2.10 7.08 -6.10
CA THR A 21 3.15 7.59 -5.20
C THR A 21 2.95 9.06 -4.87
N THR A 22 2.61 9.89 -5.87
CA THR A 22 2.38 11.33 -5.69
C THR A 22 1.17 11.59 -4.79
N LEU A 23 0.08 10.85 -4.98
CA LEU A 23 -1.10 10.96 -4.14
C LEU A 23 -0.80 10.54 -2.69
N LEU A 24 -0.15 9.39 -2.49
CA LEU A 24 0.21 8.91 -1.15
C LEU A 24 1.13 9.88 -0.41
N ALA A 25 2.08 10.51 -1.11
CA ALA A 25 2.95 11.54 -0.53
C ALA A 25 2.20 12.78 -0.03
N ARG A 26 1.04 13.12 -0.65
CA ARG A 26 0.15 14.21 -0.20
C ARG A 26 -0.82 13.74 0.90
N LEU A 27 -1.28 12.50 0.83
CA LEU A 27 -2.30 11.93 1.73
C LEU A 27 -1.75 11.59 3.11
N ILE A 28 -0.56 10.99 3.19
CA ILE A 28 0.05 10.56 4.46
C ILE A 28 0.17 11.74 5.45
N PRO A 29 0.68 12.93 5.07
CA PRO A 29 0.71 14.08 5.96
C PRO A 29 -0.66 14.48 6.51
N VAL A 30 -1.73 14.39 5.70
CA VAL A 30 -3.11 14.71 6.14
C VAL A 30 -3.58 13.73 7.21
N LEU A 31 -3.41 12.42 6.98
CA LEU A 31 -3.77 11.39 7.96
C LEU A 31 -2.96 11.53 9.27
N VAL A 32 -1.66 11.83 9.17
CA VAL A 32 -0.80 12.07 10.33
C VAL A 32 -1.23 13.33 11.08
N ALA A 33 -1.59 14.42 10.38
CA ALA A 33 -2.09 15.65 10.99
C ALA A 33 -3.43 15.44 11.72
N ARG A 34 -4.28 14.52 11.23
CA ARG A 34 -5.49 14.04 11.91
C ARG A 34 -5.19 13.15 13.12
N GLY A 35 -3.92 12.83 13.37
CA GLY A 35 -3.44 12.11 14.54
C GLY A 35 -3.40 10.59 14.39
N TYR A 36 -3.48 10.06 13.16
CA TYR A 36 -3.32 8.64 12.89
C TYR A 36 -1.85 8.24 12.77
N ARG A 37 -1.53 7.05 13.25
CA ARG A 37 -0.28 6.34 12.92
C ARG A 37 -0.49 5.60 11.61
N VAL A 38 0.35 5.90 10.62
CA VAL A 38 0.21 5.37 9.27
C VAL A 38 1.47 4.59 8.89
N SER A 39 1.27 3.37 8.40
CA SER A 39 2.30 2.55 7.77
C SER A 39 1.98 2.36 6.29
N THR A 40 2.96 1.97 5.50
CA THR A 40 2.78 1.70 4.05
C THR A 40 3.38 0.36 3.68
N ILE A 41 2.71 -0.36 2.78
CA ILE A 41 3.29 -1.52 2.09
C ILE A 41 3.27 -1.20 0.60
N LYS A 42 4.40 -1.41 -0.07
CA LYS A 42 4.52 -1.23 -1.52
C LYS A 42 5.00 -2.51 -2.16
N HIS A 43 4.26 -3.00 -3.14
CA HIS A 43 4.71 -4.10 -4.00
C HIS A 43 5.49 -3.53 -5.18
N ALA A 44 6.80 -3.75 -5.21
CA ALA A 44 7.66 -3.28 -6.30
C ALA A 44 7.60 -4.23 -7.51
N HIS A 45 7.79 -3.68 -8.71
CA HIS A 45 7.97 -4.46 -9.93
C HIS A 45 9.48 -4.71 -10.09
N HIS A 46 9.94 -5.95 -9.85
CA HIS A 46 11.34 -6.45 -9.93
C HIS A 46 12.20 -6.38 -8.66
N GLU A 47 13.39 -7.01 -8.72
CA GLU A 47 14.47 -6.90 -7.73
C GLU A 47 14.68 -5.43 -7.36
N PHE A 48 14.42 -5.10 -6.10
CA PHE A 48 14.70 -3.79 -5.54
C PHE A 48 15.77 -3.94 -4.47
N ASP A 49 16.67 -2.97 -4.39
CA ASP A 49 17.58 -2.87 -3.27
C ASP A 49 17.26 -1.61 -2.47
N VAL A 50 17.13 -1.81 -1.15
CA VAL A 50 16.96 -0.73 -0.17
C VAL A 50 18.33 -0.23 0.30
N ASP A 51 19.36 -1.06 0.17
CA ASP A 51 20.72 -0.77 0.61
C ASP A 51 21.61 -0.27 -0.53
N LYS A 52 22.80 0.22 -0.19
CA LYS A 52 23.77 0.76 -1.16
C LYS A 52 24.95 -0.19 -1.34
N PRO A 53 25.33 -0.52 -2.59
CA PRO A 53 26.56 -1.25 -2.86
C PRO A 53 27.77 -0.63 -2.18
N GLY A 54 28.61 -1.47 -1.57
CA GLY A 54 29.81 -1.05 -0.84
C GLY A 54 29.59 -0.66 0.63
N LYS A 55 28.36 -0.80 1.17
CA LYS A 55 28.11 -0.72 2.62
C LYS A 55 28.22 -2.11 3.27
N ASP A 56 28.52 -2.11 4.57
CA ASP A 56 28.68 -3.33 5.37
C ASP A 56 27.40 -4.16 5.35
N SER A 57 26.24 -3.52 5.54
CA SER A 57 24.93 -4.17 5.52
C SER A 57 24.59 -4.82 4.16
N HIS A 58 24.96 -4.17 3.06
CA HIS A 58 24.81 -4.73 1.71
C HIS A 58 25.73 -5.94 1.54
N THR A 59 26.97 -5.86 2.03
CA THR A 59 27.92 -6.97 2.00
C THR A 59 27.41 -8.16 2.81
N HIS A 60 26.92 -7.93 4.03
CA HIS A 60 26.35 -8.97 4.90
C HIS A 60 25.20 -9.71 4.22
N ARG A 61 24.30 -8.98 3.54
CA ARG A 61 23.24 -9.57 2.72
C ARG A 61 23.84 -10.42 1.61
N LEU A 62 24.78 -9.91 0.80
CA LEU A 62 25.31 -10.68 -0.33
C LEU A 62 26.07 -11.95 0.09
N VAL A 63 26.76 -11.95 1.23
CA VAL A 63 27.53 -13.12 1.71
C VAL A 63 26.70 -14.17 2.45
N GLY A 64 25.38 -13.98 2.56
CA GLY A 64 24.46 -15.05 2.98
C GLY A 64 23.70 -14.81 4.29
N ALA A 65 23.74 -13.61 4.87
CA ALA A 65 22.86 -13.32 6.01
C ALA A 65 21.38 -13.47 5.59
N SER A 66 20.59 -14.17 6.42
CA SER A 66 19.13 -14.28 6.22
C SER A 66 18.41 -12.99 6.62
N GLU A 67 18.91 -12.33 7.66
CA GLU A 67 18.43 -11.02 8.11
C GLU A 67 19.59 -10.07 8.39
N VAL A 68 19.39 -8.80 8.05
CA VAL A 68 20.34 -7.73 8.36
C VAL A 68 19.58 -6.54 8.95
N LEU A 69 19.87 -6.24 10.23
CA LEU A 69 19.29 -5.10 10.95
C LEU A 69 20.33 -3.98 11.06
N VAL A 70 19.99 -2.81 10.55
CA VAL A 70 20.79 -1.58 10.67
C VAL A 70 20.05 -0.60 11.55
N SER A 71 20.71 -0.04 12.56
CA SER A 71 20.09 0.89 13.51
C SER A 71 20.90 2.17 13.68
N SER A 72 20.21 3.22 14.11
CA SER A 72 20.76 4.55 14.42
C SER A 72 19.89 5.22 15.49
N ALA A 73 20.31 6.38 15.99
CA ALA A 73 19.50 7.16 16.94
C ALA A 73 18.13 7.59 16.39
N ASN A 74 17.98 7.68 15.06
CA ASN A 74 16.76 8.21 14.43
C ASN A 74 15.84 7.13 13.86
N ARG A 75 16.38 5.96 13.49
CA ARG A 75 15.64 4.88 12.81
C ARG A 75 16.43 3.59 12.78
N TRP A 76 15.72 2.49 12.52
CA TRP A 76 16.29 1.21 12.12
C TRP A 76 15.61 0.69 10.84
N ALA A 77 16.27 -0.24 10.16
CA ALA A 77 15.77 -0.96 9.00
C ALA A 77 16.14 -2.44 9.16
N LEU A 78 15.22 -3.33 8.78
CA LEU A 78 15.43 -4.77 8.72
C LEU A 78 15.25 -5.22 7.27
N MET A 79 16.27 -5.87 6.73
CA MET A 79 16.19 -6.58 5.46
C MET A 79 16.07 -8.07 5.72
N HIS A 80 15.05 -8.70 5.13
CA HIS A 80 14.81 -10.14 5.18
C HIS A 80 15.01 -10.73 3.78
N GLU A 81 15.92 -11.70 3.64
CA GLU A 81 16.24 -12.34 2.37
C GLU A 81 15.45 -13.63 2.20
N LEU A 82 14.66 -13.76 1.12
CA LEU A 82 13.84 -14.95 0.90
C LEU A 82 14.68 -16.21 0.61
N ARG A 83 15.85 -16.07 -0.02
CA ARG A 83 16.77 -17.19 -0.32
C ARG A 83 16.10 -18.39 -0.99
N GLY A 84 15.18 -18.13 -1.93
CA GLY A 84 14.42 -19.17 -2.63
C GLY A 84 13.12 -19.60 -1.93
N ALA A 85 12.81 -19.05 -0.75
CA ALA A 85 11.47 -19.09 -0.20
C ALA A 85 10.47 -18.36 -1.12
N ALA A 86 9.19 -18.71 -0.99
CA ALA A 86 8.13 -18.02 -1.69
C ALA A 86 8.02 -16.56 -1.25
N GLU A 87 7.52 -15.71 -2.14
CA GLU A 87 7.16 -14.34 -1.79
C GLU A 87 6.04 -14.37 -0.73
N PRO A 88 6.18 -13.63 0.39
CA PRO A 88 5.18 -13.62 1.44
C PRO A 88 3.87 -12.99 0.97
N GLU A 89 2.75 -13.54 1.43
CA GLU A 89 1.44 -12.95 1.18
C GLU A 89 1.27 -11.65 1.99
N LEU A 90 0.38 -10.76 1.55
CA LEU A 90 0.14 -9.48 2.23
C LEU A 90 -0.20 -9.63 3.74
N PRO A 91 -0.98 -10.63 4.21
CA PRO A 91 -1.22 -10.85 5.63
C PRO A 91 0.04 -11.10 6.45
N GLU A 92 1.00 -11.83 5.87
CA GLU A 92 2.28 -12.11 6.51
C GLU A 92 3.09 -10.81 6.64
N LEU A 93 3.16 -10.02 5.58
CA LEU A 93 3.82 -8.71 5.58
C LEU A 93 3.20 -7.72 6.58
N LEU A 94 1.87 -7.72 6.71
CA LEU A 94 1.16 -6.90 7.69
C LEU A 94 1.57 -7.24 9.13
N SER A 95 1.88 -8.51 9.41
CA SER A 95 2.28 -8.97 10.75
C SER A 95 3.65 -8.44 11.20
N HIS A 96 4.50 -8.00 10.26
CA HIS A 96 5.81 -7.42 10.58
C HIS A 96 5.74 -5.92 10.92
N LEU A 97 4.61 -5.26 10.69
CA LEU A 97 4.47 -3.84 10.97
C LEU A 97 4.23 -3.58 12.45
N ALA A 98 4.81 -2.48 12.95
CA ALA A 98 4.47 -1.97 14.27
C ALA A 98 2.98 -1.58 14.34
N PRO A 99 2.36 -1.58 15.53
CA PRO A 99 0.97 -1.16 15.69
C PRO A 99 0.73 0.23 15.09
N CYS A 100 -0.27 0.33 14.20
CA CYS A 100 -0.66 1.54 13.51
C CYS A 100 -2.19 1.55 13.30
N ASP A 101 -2.74 2.70 12.96
CA ASP A 101 -4.18 2.84 12.73
C ASP A 101 -4.56 2.49 11.28
N PHE A 102 -3.68 2.86 10.33
CA PHE A 102 -3.84 2.57 8.91
C PHE A 102 -2.58 2.00 8.28
N VAL A 103 -2.75 0.98 7.44
CA VAL A 103 -1.77 0.53 6.46
C VAL A 103 -2.27 0.89 5.07
N LEU A 104 -1.52 1.74 4.36
CA LEU A 104 -1.81 2.09 2.97
C LEU A 104 -1.01 1.17 2.05
N VAL A 105 -1.70 0.41 1.21
CA VAL A 105 -1.08 -0.58 0.32
C VAL A 105 -1.00 -0.03 -1.10
N GLU A 106 0.22 0.17 -1.63
CA GLU A 106 0.45 0.48 -3.04
C GLU A 106 0.84 -0.80 -3.78
N GLY A 107 -0.07 -1.33 -4.58
CA GLY A 107 0.11 -2.62 -5.26
C GLY A 107 -0.92 -3.65 -4.81
N TYR A 108 -0.54 -4.93 -4.78
CA TYR A 108 -1.43 -6.04 -4.39
C TYR A 108 -2.82 -5.98 -5.05
N LYS A 109 -2.87 -5.60 -6.34
CA LYS A 109 -4.13 -5.30 -7.06
C LYS A 109 -5.13 -6.46 -7.02
N ARG A 110 -4.63 -7.70 -6.88
CA ARG A 110 -5.46 -8.90 -6.94
C ARG A 110 -5.91 -9.42 -5.57
N ASP A 111 -5.49 -8.77 -4.48
CA ASP A 111 -5.92 -9.14 -3.13
C ASP A 111 -7.28 -8.52 -2.81
N HIS A 112 -7.97 -9.07 -1.82
CA HIS A 112 -9.36 -8.76 -1.52
C HIS A 112 -9.58 -7.63 -0.51
N HIS A 113 -8.51 -6.93 -0.09
CA HIS A 113 -8.65 -5.75 0.76
C HIS A 113 -9.33 -4.61 -0.03
N PRO A 114 -10.10 -3.72 0.64
CA PRO A 114 -10.75 -2.60 -0.01
C PRO A 114 -9.73 -1.67 -0.66
N LYS A 115 -10.06 -1.12 -1.82
CA LYS A 115 -9.14 -0.28 -2.60
C LYS A 115 -9.79 1.02 -3.07
N ILE A 116 -9.03 2.10 -3.02
CA ILE A 116 -9.30 3.32 -3.77
C ILE A 116 -8.62 3.17 -5.13
N GLU A 117 -9.41 3.19 -6.19
CA GLU A 117 -8.88 3.21 -7.54
C GLU A 117 -8.39 4.62 -7.89
N ILE A 118 -7.15 4.73 -8.37
CA ILE A 118 -6.52 5.95 -8.86
C ILE A 118 -6.47 5.87 -10.38
N HIS A 119 -7.20 6.76 -11.03
CA HIS A 119 -7.30 6.83 -12.46
C HIS A 119 -6.96 8.23 -12.96
N ARG A 120 -6.23 8.32 -14.07
CA ARG A 120 -5.99 9.56 -14.80
C ARG A 120 -6.32 9.35 -16.27
N ALA A 121 -7.12 10.24 -16.85
CA ALA A 121 -7.50 10.17 -18.26
C ALA A 121 -6.27 10.12 -19.19
N GLU A 122 -5.23 10.90 -18.88
CA GLU A 122 -4.00 10.96 -19.68
C GLU A 122 -3.23 9.63 -19.77
N VAL A 123 -3.43 8.72 -18.81
CA VAL A 123 -2.78 7.40 -18.82
C VAL A 123 -3.37 6.50 -19.92
N GLY A 124 -4.58 6.79 -20.40
CA GLY A 124 -5.22 6.09 -21.51
C GLY A 124 -5.48 4.61 -21.23
N LYS A 125 -5.63 4.22 -19.97
CA LYS A 125 -5.93 2.85 -19.53
C LYS A 125 -7.36 2.79 -18.97
N PRO A 126 -8.06 1.65 -19.13
CA PRO A 126 -9.43 1.53 -18.62
C PRO A 126 -9.45 1.58 -17.09
N PHE A 127 -10.60 1.89 -16.51
CA PHE A 127 -10.83 1.70 -15.08
C PHE A 127 -10.68 0.22 -14.68
N LEU A 128 -10.31 -0.03 -13.42
CA LEU A 128 -10.33 -1.36 -12.80
C LEU A 128 -11.76 -1.73 -12.37
N HIS A 129 -12.55 -0.74 -11.94
CA HIS A 129 -13.99 -0.84 -11.81
C HIS A 129 -14.65 -1.01 -13.21
N PRO A 130 -15.66 -1.89 -13.37
CA PRO A 130 -16.33 -2.72 -12.35
C PRO A 130 -15.73 -4.12 -12.15
N GLN A 131 -14.61 -4.46 -12.80
CA GLN A 131 -14.05 -5.82 -12.77
C GLN A 131 -13.40 -6.18 -11.43
N ASP A 132 -12.89 -5.20 -10.67
CA ASP A 132 -12.45 -5.40 -9.28
C ASP A 132 -13.57 -5.02 -8.31
N PRO A 133 -14.26 -6.00 -7.67
CA PRO A 133 -15.36 -5.72 -6.74
C PRO A 133 -14.89 -5.13 -5.41
N HIS A 134 -13.57 -5.08 -5.17
CA HIS A 134 -13.00 -4.49 -3.95
C HIS A 134 -12.69 -3.00 -4.11
N VAL A 135 -12.97 -2.40 -5.27
CA VAL A 135 -12.91 -0.94 -5.45
C VAL A 135 -14.07 -0.29 -4.70
N VAL A 136 -13.75 0.42 -3.62
CA VAL A 136 -14.72 1.07 -2.72
C VAL A 136 -14.88 2.57 -2.96
N ALA A 137 -13.95 3.17 -3.71
CA ALA A 137 -13.96 4.57 -4.15
C ALA A 137 -13.06 4.74 -5.38
N ILE A 138 -13.32 5.74 -6.21
CA ILE A 138 -12.51 6.08 -7.37
C ILE A 138 -12.04 7.53 -7.23
N ALA A 139 -10.73 7.76 -7.22
CA ALA A 139 -10.13 9.08 -7.34
C ALA A 139 -9.68 9.30 -8.79
N THR A 140 -10.24 10.30 -9.47
CA THR A 140 -10.03 10.50 -10.91
C THR A 140 -10.18 11.96 -11.34
N ASP A 141 -9.52 12.33 -12.44
CA ASP A 141 -9.70 13.60 -13.17
C ASP A 141 -10.70 13.48 -14.34
N ALA A 142 -11.23 12.28 -14.57
CA ALA A 142 -12.25 11.99 -15.58
C ALA A 142 -13.66 11.94 -14.97
N ALA A 143 -14.66 12.39 -15.72
CA ALA A 143 -16.06 12.26 -15.33
C ALA A 143 -16.52 10.79 -15.43
N LEU A 144 -17.17 10.29 -14.38
CA LEU A 144 -17.69 8.91 -14.32
C LEU A 144 -19.05 8.89 -13.60
N PRO A 145 -20.12 9.40 -14.24
CA PRO A 145 -21.41 9.65 -13.56
C PRO A 145 -22.15 8.37 -13.14
N ASP A 146 -21.90 7.25 -13.82
CA ASP A 146 -22.59 5.98 -13.59
C ASP A 146 -21.77 5.00 -12.72
N ALA A 147 -20.73 5.48 -12.03
CA ALA A 147 -19.94 4.66 -11.13
C ALA A 147 -20.77 4.23 -9.91
N ALA A 148 -20.75 2.93 -9.60
CA ALA A 148 -21.34 2.43 -8.37
C ALA A 148 -20.62 2.94 -7.09
N PRO A 149 -19.27 2.94 -7.01
CA PRO A 149 -18.56 3.55 -5.88
C PRO A 149 -18.52 5.09 -5.99
N PRO A 150 -18.32 5.81 -4.88
CA PRO A 150 -18.13 7.26 -4.89
C PRO A 150 -16.93 7.66 -5.74
N VAL A 151 -17.13 8.70 -6.55
CA VAL A 151 -16.09 9.34 -7.36
C VAL A 151 -15.61 10.60 -6.65
N ILE A 152 -14.30 10.72 -6.48
CA ILE A 152 -13.62 11.79 -5.75
C ILE A 152 -12.67 12.48 -6.72
N ASP A 153 -12.59 13.80 -6.64
CA ASP A 153 -11.58 14.57 -7.37
C ASP A 153 -10.18 14.12 -6.90
N LEU A 154 -9.30 13.83 -7.85
CA LEU A 154 -7.95 13.35 -7.57
C LEU A 154 -7.10 14.34 -6.75
N ASP A 155 -7.42 15.64 -6.81
CA ASP A 155 -6.76 16.70 -6.06
C ASP A 155 -7.41 17.01 -4.70
N ASP A 156 -8.59 16.45 -4.41
CA ASP A 156 -9.25 16.57 -3.11
C ASP A 156 -8.73 15.53 -2.10
N VAL A 157 -7.52 15.79 -1.61
CA VAL A 157 -6.82 14.91 -0.65
C VAL A 157 -7.60 14.75 0.66
N GLU A 158 -8.35 15.76 1.08
CA GLU A 158 -9.16 15.69 2.30
C GLU A 158 -10.35 14.73 2.12
N ALA A 159 -11.01 14.75 0.96
CA ALA A 159 -12.04 13.78 0.62
C ALA A 159 -11.48 12.36 0.49
N ILE A 160 -10.27 12.21 -0.06
CA ILE A 160 -9.58 10.91 -0.12
C ILE A 160 -9.23 10.41 1.28
N ALA A 161 -8.79 11.28 2.20
CA ALA A 161 -8.57 10.92 3.60
C ALA A 161 -9.86 10.48 4.29
N ASN A 162 -10.99 11.16 4.02
CA ASN A 162 -12.31 10.73 4.51
C ASN A 162 -12.69 9.34 3.98
N ALA A 163 -12.38 9.05 2.71
CA ALA A 163 -12.60 7.73 2.13
C ALA A 163 -11.74 6.65 2.81
N VAL A 164 -10.47 6.93 3.12
CA VAL A 164 -9.61 6.02 3.91
C VAL A 164 -10.24 5.71 5.26
N GLU A 165 -10.66 6.74 6.00
CA GLU A 165 -11.26 6.55 7.33
C GLU A 165 -12.54 5.72 7.29
N ARG A 166 -13.34 5.93 6.24
CA ARG A 166 -14.64 5.28 6.05
C ARG A 166 -14.53 3.84 5.57
N TYR A 167 -13.59 3.55 4.66
CA TYR A 167 -13.59 2.30 3.92
C TYR A 167 -12.42 1.36 4.24
N ALA A 168 -11.40 1.81 4.97
CA ALA A 168 -10.34 0.90 5.42
C ALA A 168 -10.94 -0.20 6.32
N ALA A 169 -10.62 -1.45 6.01
CA ALA A 169 -11.14 -2.62 6.72
C ALA A 169 -10.18 -3.04 7.83
N GLU A 170 -10.69 -3.57 8.93
CA GLU A 170 -9.85 -4.21 9.94
C GLU A 170 -9.11 -5.40 9.33
N VAL A 171 -7.80 -5.51 9.54
CA VAL A 171 -6.97 -6.58 8.95
C VAL A 171 -7.55 -7.97 9.27
N ALA A 172 -8.07 -8.15 10.48
CA ALA A 172 -8.69 -9.40 10.94
C ALA A 172 -10.02 -9.75 10.24
N SER A 173 -10.69 -8.77 9.61
CA SER A 173 -11.97 -8.95 8.91
C SER A 173 -11.83 -9.23 7.42
N VAL A 174 -10.63 -9.07 6.85
CA VAL A 174 -10.39 -9.26 5.41
C VAL A 174 -10.26 -10.75 5.09
N THR A 175 -11.05 -11.23 4.14
CA THR A 175 -10.89 -12.57 3.56
C THR A 175 -9.84 -12.52 2.45
N TRP A 176 -8.58 -12.79 2.81
CA TRP A 176 -7.45 -12.71 1.89
C TRP A 176 -7.48 -13.75 0.77
N ARG A 177 -6.85 -13.41 -0.35
CA ARG A 177 -6.67 -14.33 -1.47
C ARG A 177 -5.53 -15.29 -1.17
N ALA A 178 -5.72 -16.59 -1.41
CA ALA A 178 -4.66 -17.58 -1.27
C ALA A 178 -3.86 -17.79 -2.59
N GLY A 179 -2.53 -17.92 -2.47
CA GLY A 179 -1.71 -18.77 -3.34
C GLY A 179 -1.59 -18.38 -4.82
N ALA A 180 -1.65 -17.10 -5.18
CA ALA A 180 -1.44 -16.69 -6.57
C ALA A 180 -0.51 -15.48 -6.71
N PRO A 181 0.36 -15.44 -7.74
CA PRO A 181 1.28 -14.33 -7.95
C PRO A 181 0.57 -12.99 -8.11
N GLN A 182 1.15 -11.95 -7.52
CA GLN A 182 0.67 -10.58 -7.67
C GLN A 182 0.80 -10.11 -9.13
N ALA A 183 -0.14 -9.26 -9.56
CA ALA A 183 -0.06 -8.67 -10.89
C ALA A 183 0.96 -7.53 -10.86
N VAL A 184 2.03 -7.70 -11.66
CA VAL A 184 2.97 -6.64 -12.01
C VAL A 184 2.24 -5.70 -12.98
N GLY A 185 2.17 -4.40 -12.69
CA GLY A 185 1.27 -3.46 -13.37
C GLY A 185 1.94 -2.19 -13.84
#